data_AF-A0A1Y5FA18-F1
#
_entry.id   AF-A0A1Y5FA18-F1
#
_cell.length_a   1.000
_cell.length_b   1.000
_cell.length_c   1.000
_cell.angle_alpha   90.00
_cell.angle_beta   90.00
_cell.angle_gamma   90.00
#
_symmetry.space_group_name_H-M   'P 1'
#
loop_
_entity.id
_entity.type
_entity.pdbx_description
1 polymer ?
#
loop_
_entity_poly.entity_id
_entity_poly.type
_entity_poly.pdbx_seq_one_letter_code
_entity_poly.pdbx_strand_id
1 'polypeptide(L)'
;MKKIILLISILLVPCSTLGYSFFKIKPNDIKLSSESFRRYVRPQLKSIVSEYFHVLKKVSPETEPIISLRRNILSISKMTRNYVTSCSNLNAEGLSNCPNKVQQISHLLKQYEKNLYKKLENFSLIGSEIEDALSYQKLLRNLITSLAAINHHLEEYRILNGTDFEKYATSFDEINLLVEKSLAEINLKMNILVPLKLKNEFETIWISFILPIQEMVVLKNSKTFLITHLERLNIDWNSFNKNMTKGNYNIVLSKIKVTKIMHNRWNAVLKIILRK
;
A
#
# COMPACT_ATOMS: atom_id res chain seq x y z
N MET A 1 -32.41 -25.06 35.44
CA MET A 1 -31.80 -23.96 34.66
C MET A 1 -30.42 -23.49 35.16
N LYS A 2 -30.16 -23.39 36.48
CA LYS A 2 -28.85 -22.92 37.00
C LYS A 2 -27.63 -23.80 36.66
N LYS A 3 -27.81 -25.10 36.39
CA LYS A 3 -26.71 -26.02 36.03
C LYS A 3 -26.25 -25.93 34.56
N ILE A 4 -27.08 -25.40 33.65
CA ILE A 4 -26.73 -25.26 32.22
C ILE A 4 -25.84 -24.02 32.00
N ILE A 5 -26.03 -22.96 32.82
CA ILE A 5 -25.25 -21.72 32.73
C ILE A 5 -23.78 -21.96 33.11
N LEU A 6 -23.50 -22.87 34.06
CA LEU A 6 -22.13 -23.18 34.48
C LEU A 6 -21.31 -23.92 33.40
N LEU A 7 -21.97 -24.68 32.52
CA LEU A 7 -21.30 -25.44 31.46
C LEU A 7 -20.90 -24.53 30.28
N ILE A 8 -21.68 -23.48 30.03
CA ILE A 8 -21.40 -22.50 28.96
C ILE A 8 -20.22 -21.59 29.35
N SER A 9 -20.02 -21.31 30.64
CA SER A 9 -18.87 -20.53 31.12
C SER A 9 -17.52 -21.25 31.00
N ILE A 10 -17.48 -22.59 30.88
CA ILE A 10 -16.24 -23.36 30.70
C ILE A 10 -15.84 -23.42 29.21
N LEU A 11 -16.77 -23.21 28.29
CA LEU A 11 -16.51 -23.15 26.84
C LEU A 11 -16.04 -21.78 26.34
N LEU A 12 -16.02 -20.78 27.21
CA LEU A 12 -15.47 -19.44 26.95
C LEU A 12 -14.03 -19.28 27.48
N VAL A 13 -13.26 -20.36 27.55
CA VAL A 13 -11.81 -20.22 27.66
C VAL A 13 -11.35 -19.53 26.38
N PRO A 14 -10.77 -18.31 26.44
CA PRO A 14 -10.23 -17.69 25.26
C PRO A 14 -9.17 -18.64 24.72
N CYS A 15 -9.39 -19.12 23.49
CA CYS A 15 -8.38 -19.82 22.73
C CYS A 15 -7.26 -18.79 22.50
N SER A 16 -6.33 -18.71 23.46
CA SER A 16 -5.09 -18.01 23.26
C SER A 16 -4.42 -18.76 22.12
N THR A 17 -4.50 -18.19 20.92
CA THR A 17 -3.69 -18.61 19.80
C THR A 17 -2.25 -18.58 20.29
N LEU A 18 -1.73 -19.73 20.70
CA LEU A 18 -0.32 -19.93 21.02
C LEU A 18 0.41 -19.66 19.72
N GLY A 19 0.78 -18.39 19.53
CA GLY A 19 1.65 -17.97 18.45
C GLY A 19 2.99 -18.66 18.67
N TYR A 20 3.17 -19.80 18.02
CA TYR A 20 4.45 -20.47 17.96
C TYR A 20 5.39 -19.53 17.24
N SER A 21 6.31 -18.91 17.98
CA SER A 21 7.32 -18.05 17.39
C SER A 21 8.44 -18.94 16.83
N PHE A 22 8.58 -18.95 15.50
CA PHE A 22 9.69 -19.58 14.79
C PHE A 22 11.03 -18.90 15.09
N PHE A 23 11.02 -17.66 15.60
CA PHE A 23 12.20 -17.04 16.15
C PHE A 23 12.34 -17.38 17.64
N LYS A 24 13.55 -17.79 18.06
CA LYS A 24 13.86 -17.99 19.48
C LYS A 24 13.83 -16.69 20.31
N ILE A 25 13.71 -15.52 19.66
CA ILE A 25 13.83 -14.19 20.27
C ILE A 25 12.43 -13.60 20.38
N LYS A 26 11.99 -13.25 21.59
CA LYS A 26 10.69 -12.59 21.77
C LYS A 26 10.79 -11.16 21.21
N PRO A 27 9.69 -10.57 20.70
CA PRO A 27 9.68 -9.18 20.22
C PRO A 27 10.28 -8.17 21.21
N ASN A 28 10.10 -8.39 22.51
CA ASN A 28 10.61 -7.53 23.59
C ASN A 28 12.13 -7.62 23.78
N ASP A 29 12.76 -8.70 23.32
CA ASP A 29 14.21 -8.92 23.43
C ASP A 29 14.98 -8.26 22.27
N ILE A 30 14.27 -7.77 21.24
CA ILE A 30 14.85 -7.13 20.06
C ILE A 30 15.22 -5.68 20.38
N LYS A 31 16.53 -5.41 20.55
CA LYS A 31 17.07 -4.06 20.83
C LYS A 31 17.36 -3.28 19.55
N LEU A 32 16.33 -2.97 18.76
CA LEU A 32 16.47 -2.11 17.59
C LEU A 32 16.34 -0.63 17.97
N SER A 33 17.46 0.11 17.96
CA SER A 33 17.46 1.56 18.17
C SER A 33 16.72 2.28 17.04
N SER A 34 16.07 3.40 17.37
CA SER A 34 15.37 4.22 16.37
C SER A 34 16.33 4.77 15.30
N GLU A 35 17.58 5.02 15.66
CA GLU A 35 18.61 5.47 14.72
C GLU A 35 18.98 4.38 13.73
N SER A 36 19.23 3.16 14.20
CA SER A 36 19.55 2.03 13.33
C SER A 36 18.39 1.69 12.41
N PHE A 37 17.16 1.77 12.92
CA PHE A 37 15.96 1.60 12.13
C PHE A 37 15.87 2.62 11.00
N ARG A 38 16.08 3.92 11.30
CA ARG A 38 15.99 5.01 10.33
C ARG A 38 17.11 4.97 9.29
N ARG A 39 18.36 4.72 9.70
CA ARG A 39 19.54 4.78 8.81
C ARG A 39 19.79 3.52 8.01
N TYR A 40 19.46 2.34 8.54
CA TYR A 40 19.84 1.08 7.91
C TYR A 40 18.65 0.22 7.51
N VAL A 41 17.65 0.06 8.38
CA VAL A 41 16.52 -0.85 8.09
C VAL A 41 15.54 -0.25 7.08
N ARG A 42 15.02 0.95 7.36
CA ARG A 42 14.00 1.59 6.51
C ARG A 42 14.49 1.84 5.07
N PRO A 43 15.74 2.26 4.81
CA PRO A 43 16.23 2.40 3.44
C PRO A 43 16.26 1.07 2.68
N GLN A 44 16.66 -0.03 3.32
CA GLN A 44 16.66 -1.36 2.68
C GLN A 44 15.24 -1.82 2.35
N LEU A 45 14.28 -1.60 3.25
CA LEU A 45 12.87 -1.93 3.01
C LEU A 45 12.27 -1.07 1.89
N LYS A 46 12.62 0.22 1.82
CA LYS A 46 12.24 1.09 0.69
C LYS A 46 12.81 0.58 -0.63
N SER A 47 14.07 0.14 -0.64
CA SER A 47 14.69 -0.48 -1.82
C SER A 47 13.97 -1.77 -2.22
N ILE A 48 13.62 -2.65 -1.28
CA ILE A 48 12.86 -3.88 -1.56
C ILE A 48 11.51 -3.55 -2.23
N VAL A 49 10.76 -2.58 -1.71
CA VAL A 49 9.48 -2.15 -2.32
C VAL A 49 9.70 -1.63 -3.75
N SER A 50 10.75 -0.85 -3.98
CA SER A 50 11.07 -0.34 -5.33
C SER A 50 11.49 -1.47 -6.28
N GLU A 51 12.30 -2.40 -5.81
CA GLU A 51 12.78 -3.57 -6.55
C GLU A 51 11.62 -4.52 -6.89
N TYR A 52 10.62 -4.66 -6.03
CA TYR A 52 9.40 -5.42 -6.32
C TYR A 52 8.68 -4.88 -7.57
N PHE A 53 8.46 -3.57 -7.67
CA PHE A 53 7.85 -3.00 -8.87
C PHE A 53 8.72 -3.18 -10.12
N HIS A 54 10.04 -3.24 -9.96
CA HIS A 54 10.95 -3.58 -11.07
C HIS A 54 10.82 -5.04 -11.51
N VAL A 55 10.71 -5.96 -10.55
CA VAL A 55 10.43 -7.38 -10.84
C VAL A 55 9.09 -7.52 -11.55
N LEU A 56 8.04 -6.87 -11.04
CA LEU A 56 6.69 -6.91 -11.60
C LEU A 56 6.68 -6.48 -13.06
N LYS A 57 7.32 -5.35 -13.40
CA LYS A 57 7.48 -4.86 -14.79
C LYS A 57 8.25 -5.82 -15.70
N LYS A 58 9.26 -6.51 -15.17
CA LYS A 58 10.06 -7.48 -15.95
C LYS A 58 9.30 -8.77 -16.21
N VAL A 59 8.47 -9.18 -15.26
CA VAL A 59 7.67 -10.40 -15.36
C VAL A 59 6.45 -10.16 -16.25
N SER A 60 5.76 -9.04 -16.04
CA SER A 60 4.60 -8.60 -16.82
C SER A 60 4.71 -7.09 -17.12
N PRO A 61 5.26 -6.73 -18.29
CA PRO A 61 5.32 -5.34 -18.74
C PRO A 61 3.94 -4.67 -18.80
N GLU A 62 2.89 -5.47 -19.01
CA GLU A 62 1.49 -5.04 -19.07
C GLU A 62 1.03 -4.40 -17.76
N THR A 63 1.68 -4.67 -16.63
CA THR A 63 1.36 -4.05 -15.33
C THR A 63 1.84 -2.60 -15.19
N GLU A 64 2.69 -2.10 -16.10
CA GLU A 64 3.22 -0.73 -16.05
C GLU A 64 2.14 0.35 -15.88
N PRO A 65 1.02 0.31 -16.65
CA PRO A 65 -0.04 1.29 -16.50
C PRO A 65 -0.61 1.30 -15.08
N ILE A 66 -0.85 0.14 -14.46
CA ILE A 66 -1.39 0.03 -13.10
C ILE A 66 -0.40 0.58 -12.08
N ILE A 67 0.90 0.29 -12.23
CA ILE A 67 1.96 0.86 -11.39
C ILE A 67 1.95 2.39 -11.48
N SER A 68 1.78 2.94 -12.69
CA SER A 68 1.67 4.38 -12.92
C SER A 68 0.42 4.97 -12.26
N LEU A 69 -0.75 4.33 -12.40
CA LEU A 69 -1.99 4.76 -11.74
C LEU A 69 -1.79 4.84 -10.22
N ARG A 70 -1.22 3.79 -9.65
CA ARG A 70 -0.93 3.70 -8.22
C ARG A 70 0.00 4.81 -7.74
N ARG A 71 1.07 5.11 -8.49
CA ARG A 71 2.02 6.18 -8.12
C ARG A 71 1.34 7.54 -8.07
N ASN A 72 0.45 7.82 -9.03
CA ASN A 72 -0.28 9.08 -9.08
C ASN A 72 -1.25 9.22 -7.90
N ILE A 73 -2.10 8.21 -7.66
CA ILE A 73 -3.04 8.29 -6.52
C ILE A 73 -2.32 8.30 -5.17
N LEU A 74 -1.20 7.58 -5.04
CA LEU A 74 -0.38 7.61 -3.83
C LEU A 74 0.25 9.00 -3.60
N SER A 75 0.58 9.72 -4.67
CA SER A 75 1.04 11.11 -4.57
C SER A 75 -0.08 12.02 -4.05
N ILE A 76 -1.29 11.88 -4.59
CA ILE A 76 -2.48 12.62 -4.14
C ILE A 76 -2.74 12.31 -2.65
N SER A 77 -2.81 11.04 -2.27
CA SER A 77 -2.99 10.58 -0.88
C SER A 77 -1.97 11.17 0.08
N LYS A 78 -0.69 11.26 -0.31
CA LYS A 78 0.33 11.91 0.52
C LYS A 78 0.08 13.40 0.67
N MET A 79 -0.30 14.09 -0.40
CA MET A 79 -0.60 15.53 -0.35
C MET A 79 -1.84 15.80 0.50
N THR A 80 -2.89 14.99 0.39
CA THR A 80 -4.11 15.16 1.20
C THR A 80 -3.85 14.86 2.67
N ARG A 81 -3.11 13.80 2.99
CA ARG A 81 -2.71 13.51 4.38
C ARG A 81 -1.82 14.60 4.98
N ASN A 82 -0.89 15.13 4.18
CA ASN A 82 -0.06 16.26 4.60
C ASN A 82 -0.91 17.52 4.82
N TYR A 83 -1.95 17.74 4.02
CA TYR A 83 -2.91 18.82 4.25
C TYR A 83 -3.62 18.63 5.59
N VAL A 84 -4.27 17.48 5.82
CA VAL A 84 -4.97 17.18 7.08
C VAL A 84 -4.07 17.44 8.29
N THR A 85 -2.85 16.90 8.26
CA THR A 85 -1.91 17.05 9.39
C THR A 85 -1.35 18.46 9.57
N SER A 86 -1.25 19.25 8.50
CA SER A 86 -0.62 20.59 8.55
C SER A 86 -1.61 21.76 8.51
N CYS A 87 -2.86 21.54 8.16
CA CYS A 87 -3.85 22.59 7.92
C CYS A 87 -5.10 22.43 8.80
N SER A 88 -5.48 21.21 9.19
CA SER A 88 -6.67 21.00 10.02
C SER A 88 -6.45 21.28 11.51
N ASN A 89 -5.19 21.41 11.99
CA ASN A 89 -4.86 21.42 13.43
C ASN A 89 -3.95 22.59 13.89
N LEU A 90 -3.87 23.73 13.18
CA LEU A 90 -2.89 24.79 13.49
C LEU A 90 -3.45 26.22 13.59
N ASN A 91 -2.77 27.03 14.43
CA ASN A 91 -2.93 28.47 14.62
C ASN A 91 -2.55 29.29 13.36
N ALA A 92 -2.95 30.56 13.33
CA ALA A 92 -2.98 31.49 12.19
C ALA A 92 -1.78 31.52 11.21
N GLU A 93 -0.54 31.23 11.63
CA GLU A 93 0.63 31.23 10.73
C GLU A 93 0.70 30.03 9.77
N GLY A 94 0.08 28.89 10.13
CA GLY A 94 0.00 27.69 9.28
C GLY A 94 -1.05 27.80 8.15
N LEU A 95 -2.04 28.68 8.31
CA LEU A 95 -3.16 28.83 7.37
C LEU A 95 -2.79 29.48 6.04
N SER A 96 -1.77 30.34 6.00
CA SER A 96 -1.42 31.13 4.80
C SER A 96 -1.08 30.28 3.58
N ASN A 97 -0.54 29.07 3.78
CA ASN A 97 -0.15 28.15 2.70
C ASN A 97 -1.18 27.06 2.38
N CYS A 98 -2.27 26.95 3.14
CA CYS A 98 -3.29 25.92 2.93
C CYS A 98 -4.05 26.09 1.60
N PRO A 99 -4.48 27.31 1.19
CA PRO A 99 -5.11 27.51 -0.11
C PRO A 99 -4.23 27.05 -1.28
N ASN A 100 -2.93 27.36 -1.24
CA ASN A 100 -1.97 26.93 -2.25
C ASN A 100 -1.87 25.40 -2.34
N LYS A 101 -1.87 24.70 -1.20
CA LYS A 101 -1.87 23.22 -1.17
C LYS A 101 -3.15 22.64 -1.78
N VAL A 102 -4.32 23.20 -1.48
CA VAL A 102 -5.60 22.79 -2.09
C VAL A 102 -5.54 22.95 -3.61
N GLN A 103 -5.03 24.09 -4.09
CA GLN A 103 -4.89 24.36 -5.52
C GLN A 103 -3.94 23.37 -6.20
N GLN A 104 -2.81 23.05 -5.58
CA GLN A 104 -1.87 22.04 -6.11
C GLN A 104 -2.52 20.65 -6.21
N ILE A 105 -3.29 20.25 -5.19
CA ILE A 105 -4.02 18.97 -5.20
C ILE A 105 -5.06 18.96 -6.33
N SER A 106 -5.86 20.02 -6.47
CA SER A 106 -6.87 20.17 -7.52
C SER A 106 -6.25 20.08 -8.92
N HIS A 107 -5.13 20.79 -9.14
CA HIS A 107 -4.44 20.76 -10.42
C HIS A 107 -3.93 19.35 -10.78
N LEU A 108 -3.27 18.68 -9.83
CA LEU A 108 -2.73 17.34 -10.04
C LEU A 108 -3.85 16.32 -10.27
N LEU A 109 -4.97 16.46 -9.57
CA LEU A 109 -6.14 15.59 -9.71
C LEU A 109 -6.79 15.75 -11.09
N LYS A 110 -7.01 16.99 -11.55
CA LYS A 110 -7.54 17.28 -12.90
C LYS A 110 -6.64 16.75 -14.02
N GLN A 111 -5.32 16.92 -13.87
CA GLN A 111 -4.35 16.35 -14.80
C GLN A 111 -4.45 14.82 -14.85
N TYR A 112 -4.55 14.18 -13.68
CA TYR A 112 -4.62 12.73 -13.57
C TYR A 112 -5.92 12.17 -14.16
N GLU A 113 -7.05 12.80 -13.86
CA GLU A 113 -8.36 12.49 -14.44
C GLU A 113 -8.34 12.58 -15.97
N LYS A 114 -7.83 13.68 -16.54
CA LYS A 114 -7.67 13.83 -18.00
C LYS A 114 -6.81 12.72 -18.62
N ASN A 115 -5.73 12.33 -17.95
CA ASN A 115 -4.87 11.25 -18.42
C ASN A 115 -5.57 9.88 -18.35
N LEU A 116 -6.44 9.65 -17.38
CA LEU A 116 -7.25 8.44 -17.28
C LEU A 116 -8.29 8.35 -18.38
N TYR A 117 -9.01 9.43 -18.69
CA TYR A 117 -9.95 9.47 -19.81
C TYR A 117 -9.27 9.11 -21.14
N LYS A 118 -8.11 9.72 -21.43
CA LYS A 118 -7.31 9.36 -22.62
C LYS A 118 -6.91 7.89 -22.66
N LYS A 119 -6.57 7.29 -21.51
CA LYS A 119 -6.24 5.86 -21.42
C LYS A 119 -7.46 4.97 -21.66
N LEU A 120 -8.64 5.40 -21.21
CA LEU A 120 -9.89 4.67 -21.40
C LEU A 120 -10.37 4.75 -22.86
N GLU A 121 -10.25 5.92 -23.50
CA GLU A 121 -10.59 6.12 -24.92
C GLU A 121 -9.68 5.29 -25.85
N ASN A 122 -8.39 5.28 -25.56
CA ASN A 122 -7.40 4.50 -26.32
C ASN A 122 -7.22 3.07 -25.78
N PHE A 123 -8.22 2.54 -25.07
CA PHE A 123 -8.12 1.22 -24.47
C PHE A 123 -8.05 0.14 -25.56
N SER A 124 -6.98 -0.62 -25.55
CA SER A 124 -6.83 -1.86 -26.31
C SER A 124 -6.88 -3.06 -25.37
N LEU A 125 -7.15 -4.25 -25.91
CA LEU A 125 -7.03 -5.49 -25.15
C LEU A 125 -5.56 -5.66 -24.72
N ILE A 126 -5.31 -5.49 -23.41
CA ILE A 126 -4.01 -5.61 -22.77
C ILE A 126 -4.07 -6.82 -21.83
N GLY A 127 -3.03 -7.65 -21.85
CA GLY A 127 -2.93 -8.86 -21.04
C GLY A 127 -3.10 -10.14 -21.86
N SER A 128 -2.80 -11.27 -21.24
CA SER A 128 -2.93 -12.58 -21.87
C SER A 128 -4.37 -13.07 -21.94
N GLU A 129 -5.26 -12.53 -21.12
CA GLU A 129 -6.64 -13.00 -20.94
C GLU A 129 -7.64 -11.85 -21.04
N ILE A 130 -8.79 -12.11 -21.67
CA ILE A 130 -9.86 -11.12 -21.86
C ILE A 130 -10.41 -10.63 -20.51
N GLU A 131 -10.53 -11.53 -19.53
CA GLU A 131 -11.06 -11.19 -18.20
C GLU A 131 -10.16 -10.20 -17.45
N ASP A 132 -8.83 -10.31 -17.60
CA ASP A 132 -7.87 -9.38 -17.03
C ASP A 132 -7.98 -7.99 -17.67
N ALA A 133 -8.15 -7.95 -19.00
CA ALA A 133 -8.39 -6.71 -19.73
C ALA A 133 -9.69 -6.02 -19.29
N LEU A 134 -10.78 -6.77 -19.16
CA LEU A 134 -12.07 -6.26 -18.67
C LEU A 134 -11.97 -5.78 -17.21
N SER A 135 -11.26 -6.53 -16.36
CA SER A 135 -10.98 -6.14 -14.98
C SER A 135 -10.19 -4.83 -14.90
N TYR A 136 -9.21 -4.64 -15.79
CA TYR A 136 -8.44 -3.41 -15.87
C TYR A 136 -9.29 -2.24 -16.39
N GLN A 137 -10.13 -2.46 -17.40
CA GLN A 137 -11.07 -1.43 -17.87
C GLN A 137 -12.05 -1.01 -16.76
N LYS A 138 -12.56 -1.97 -15.98
CA LYS A 138 -13.43 -1.69 -14.83
C LYS A 138 -12.72 -0.84 -13.77
N LEU A 139 -11.46 -1.17 -13.45
CA LEU A 139 -10.63 -0.37 -12.56
C LEU A 139 -10.50 1.08 -13.07
N LEU A 140 -10.22 1.28 -14.35
CA LEU A 140 -10.12 2.63 -14.93
C LEU A 140 -11.41 3.43 -14.77
N ARG A 141 -12.57 2.82 -15.05
CA ARG A 141 -13.88 3.48 -14.91
C ARG A 141 -14.17 3.85 -13.46
N ASN A 142 -13.94 2.94 -12.53
CA ASN A 142 -14.16 3.20 -11.10
C ASN A 142 -13.27 4.34 -10.60
N LEU A 143 -12.01 4.37 -11.03
CA LEU A 143 -11.10 5.46 -10.69
C LEU A 143 -11.53 6.80 -11.26
N ILE A 144 -12.00 6.85 -12.50
CA ILE A 144 -12.53 8.08 -13.10
C ILE A 144 -13.69 8.61 -12.27
N THR A 145 -14.68 7.77 -11.97
CA THR A 145 -15.84 8.16 -11.15
C THR A 145 -15.41 8.64 -9.76
N SER A 146 -14.48 7.93 -9.14
CA SER A 146 -13.97 8.30 -7.81
C SER A 146 -13.20 9.62 -7.83
N LEU A 147 -12.38 9.87 -8.85
CA LEU A 147 -11.63 11.11 -8.98
C LEU A 147 -12.55 12.30 -9.28
N ALA A 148 -13.56 12.12 -10.14
CA ALA A 148 -14.57 13.15 -10.39
C ALA A 148 -15.28 13.56 -9.09
N ALA A 149 -15.66 12.58 -8.25
CA ALA A 149 -16.24 12.85 -6.93
C ALA A 149 -15.28 13.62 -6.01
N ILE A 150 -14.01 13.20 -5.93
CA ILE A 150 -12.99 13.91 -5.13
C ILE A 150 -12.80 15.34 -5.63
N ASN A 151 -12.75 15.55 -6.95
CA ASN A 151 -12.63 16.87 -7.56
C ASN A 151 -13.81 17.77 -7.18
N HIS A 152 -15.03 17.22 -7.25
CA HIS A 152 -16.24 17.94 -6.87
C HIS A 152 -16.18 18.44 -5.42
N HIS A 153 -15.89 17.54 -4.47
CA HIS A 153 -15.78 17.91 -3.05
C HIS A 153 -14.63 18.88 -2.78
N LEU A 154 -13.54 18.79 -3.54
CA LEU A 154 -12.42 19.73 -3.41
C LEU A 154 -12.78 21.13 -3.89
N GLU A 155 -13.55 21.24 -4.97
CA GLU A 155 -14.05 22.52 -5.47
C GLU A 155 -15.11 23.11 -4.55
N GLU A 156 -16.02 22.27 -4.04
CA GLU A 156 -17.00 22.62 -3.00
C GLU A 156 -16.29 23.21 -1.78
N TYR A 157 -15.31 22.48 -1.23
CA TYR A 157 -14.49 22.94 -0.11
C TYR A 157 -13.82 24.29 -0.43
N ARG A 158 -13.25 24.46 -1.62
CA ARG A 158 -12.59 25.73 -1.99
C ARG A 158 -13.56 26.92 -2.06
N ILE A 159 -14.80 26.70 -2.48
CA ILE A 159 -15.81 27.76 -2.62
C ILE A 159 -16.40 28.15 -1.25
N LEU A 160 -16.64 27.17 -0.39
CA LEU A 160 -17.38 27.36 0.86
C LEU A 160 -16.48 27.64 2.07
N ASN A 161 -15.22 27.21 2.05
CA ASN A 161 -14.27 27.41 3.16
C ASN A 161 -14.00 28.90 3.40
N GLY A 162 -14.18 29.37 4.63
CA GLY A 162 -14.07 30.78 5.00
C GLY A 162 -15.32 31.62 4.68
N THR A 163 -16.46 30.98 4.34
CA THR A 163 -17.76 31.63 4.16
C THR A 163 -18.75 31.20 5.24
N ASP A 164 -19.90 31.88 5.35
CA ASP A 164 -20.98 31.49 6.27
C ASP A 164 -21.56 30.09 6.02
N PHE A 165 -21.26 29.50 4.85
CA PHE A 165 -21.71 28.19 4.41
C PHE A 165 -20.68 27.08 4.62
N GLU A 166 -19.53 27.35 5.26
CA GLU A 166 -18.46 26.37 5.47
C GLU A 166 -18.94 25.08 6.15
N LYS A 167 -19.93 25.18 7.05
CA LYS A 167 -20.53 24.02 7.74
C LYS A 167 -21.21 23.00 6.81
N TYR A 168 -21.55 23.40 5.58
CA TYR A 168 -22.14 22.52 4.57
C TYR A 168 -21.08 21.91 3.65
N ALA A 169 -19.84 22.41 3.70
CA ALA A 169 -18.76 21.92 2.86
C ALA A 169 -18.30 20.54 3.34
N THR A 170 -18.02 19.67 2.37
CA THR A 170 -17.32 18.41 2.63
C THR A 170 -15.98 18.69 3.31
N SER A 171 -15.74 18.03 4.44
CA SER A 171 -14.51 18.23 5.21
C SER A 171 -13.31 17.65 4.47
N PHE A 172 -12.12 18.22 4.72
CA PHE A 172 -10.92 17.72 4.07
C PHE A 172 -10.54 16.29 4.53
N ASP A 173 -10.94 15.89 5.73
CA ASP A 173 -10.80 14.50 6.20
C ASP A 173 -11.64 13.52 5.38
N GLU A 174 -12.87 13.89 5.01
CA GLU A 174 -13.73 13.10 4.12
C GLU A 174 -13.15 13.01 2.71
N ILE A 175 -12.63 14.12 2.17
CA ILE A 175 -11.90 14.13 0.89
C ILE A 175 -10.71 13.18 0.95
N ASN A 176 -9.91 13.24 2.02
CA ASN A 176 -8.78 12.34 2.22
C ASN A 176 -9.24 10.88 2.29
N LEU A 177 -10.35 10.58 2.96
CA LEU A 177 -10.91 9.23 3.01
C LEU A 177 -11.31 8.72 1.62
N LEU A 178 -11.89 9.56 0.76
CA LEU A 178 -12.22 9.19 -0.62
C LEU A 178 -10.95 8.84 -1.42
N VAL A 179 -9.89 9.64 -1.29
CA VAL A 179 -8.59 9.38 -1.95
C VAL A 179 -7.97 8.07 -1.46
N GLU A 180 -8.01 7.80 -0.15
CA GLU A 180 -7.51 6.54 0.41
C GLU A 180 -8.33 5.33 -0.07
N LYS A 181 -9.65 5.47 -0.26
CA LYS A 181 -10.50 4.44 -0.89
C LYS A 181 -10.07 4.17 -2.33
N SER A 182 -9.80 5.19 -3.15
CA SER A 182 -9.30 5.01 -4.52
C SER A 182 -7.92 4.31 -4.55
N LEU A 183 -7.04 4.65 -3.61
CA LEU A 183 -5.74 3.99 -3.47
C LEU A 183 -5.91 2.51 -3.07
N ALA A 184 -6.83 2.21 -2.14
CA ALA A 184 -7.15 0.84 -1.73
C ALA A 184 -7.69 0.01 -2.90
N GLU A 185 -8.55 0.59 -3.74
CA GLU A 185 -9.07 -0.08 -4.93
C GLU A 185 -7.94 -0.48 -5.90
N ILE A 186 -6.99 0.42 -6.17
CA ILE A 186 -5.81 0.08 -6.99
C ILE A 186 -4.94 -0.98 -6.30
N ASN A 187 -4.76 -0.89 -4.98
CA ASN A 187 -3.99 -1.89 -4.24
C ASN A 187 -4.61 -3.29 -4.36
N LEU A 188 -5.94 -3.42 -4.37
CA LEU A 188 -6.63 -4.70 -4.55
C LEU A 188 -6.48 -5.26 -5.97
N LYS A 189 -6.21 -4.38 -6.95
CA LYS A 189 -6.12 -4.73 -8.37
C LYS A 189 -4.70 -4.60 -8.92
N MET A 190 -3.68 -4.58 -8.04
CA MET A 190 -2.29 -4.33 -8.41
C MET A 190 -1.74 -5.37 -9.40
N ASN A 191 -2.16 -6.63 -9.27
CA ASN A 191 -1.60 -7.76 -10.02
C ASN A 191 -2.57 -8.34 -11.07
N ILE A 192 -3.64 -7.62 -11.43
CA ILE A 192 -4.65 -8.16 -12.37
C ILE A 192 -4.06 -8.54 -13.73
N LEU A 193 -3.00 -7.86 -14.19
CA LEU A 193 -2.36 -8.15 -15.49
C LEU A 193 -1.18 -9.14 -15.39
N VAL A 194 -0.89 -9.67 -14.20
CA VAL A 194 0.17 -10.68 -14.01
C VAL A 194 -0.32 -12.00 -14.60
N PRO A 195 0.50 -12.72 -15.40
CA PRO A 195 0.13 -14.02 -15.95
C PRO A 195 -0.42 -14.98 -14.89
N LEU A 196 -1.51 -15.69 -15.22
CA LEU A 196 -2.25 -16.55 -14.29
C LEU A 196 -1.34 -17.50 -13.49
N LYS A 197 -0.32 -18.07 -14.14
CA LYS A 197 0.66 -18.98 -13.51
C LYS A 197 1.44 -18.35 -12.35
N LEU A 198 1.61 -17.03 -12.34
CA LEU A 198 2.37 -16.28 -11.33
C LEU A 198 1.49 -15.39 -10.45
N LYS A 199 0.24 -15.15 -10.85
CA LYS A 199 -0.68 -14.20 -10.22
C LYS A 199 -0.82 -14.43 -8.71
N ASN A 200 -1.06 -15.67 -8.29
CA ASN A 200 -1.19 -16.02 -6.88
C ASN A 200 0.05 -15.68 -6.05
N GLU A 201 1.26 -15.94 -6.58
CA GLU A 201 2.51 -15.63 -5.90
C GLU A 201 2.70 -14.12 -5.72
N PHE A 202 2.40 -13.34 -6.77
CA PHE A 202 2.51 -11.89 -6.74
C PHE A 202 1.43 -11.21 -5.88
N GLU A 203 0.20 -11.74 -5.88
CA GLU A 203 -0.89 -11.29 -5.00
C GLU A 203 -0.60 -11.58 -3.54
N THR A 204 -0.14 -12.80 -3.24
CA THR A 204 0.21 -13.20 -1.89
C THR A 204 1.30 -12.28 -1.34
N ILE A 205 2.44 -12.15 -2.04
CA ILE A 205 3.55 -11.33 -1.53
C ILE A 205 3.21 -9.84 -1.49
N TRP A 206 2.33 -9.36 -2.39
CA TRP A 206 1.85 -8.00 -2.37
C TRP A 206 1.12 -7.69 -1.07
N ILE A 207 0.12 -8.51 -0.73
CA ILE A 207 -0.74 -8.32 0.44
C ILE A 207 0.01 -8.62 1.74
N SER A 208 0.83 -9.67 1.77
CA SER A 208 1.44 -10.18 3.01
C SER A 208 2.74 -9.47 3.39
N PHE A 209 3.48 -8.93 2.42
CA PHE A 209 4.79 -8.34 2.66
C PHE A 209 4.94 -6.93 2.08
N ILE A 210 4.78 -6.75 0.77
CA ILE A 210 5.17 -5.49 0.10
C ILE A 210 4.30 -4.31 0.53
N LEU A 211 2.97 -4.47 0.50
CA LEU A 211 2.03 -3.43 0.87
C LEU A 211 2.14 -3.07 2.36
N PRO A 212 2.15 -4.02 3.32
CA PRO A 212 2.36 -3.70 4.73
C PRO A 212 3.69 -3.01 5.02
N ILE A 213 4.79 -3.44 4.39
CA ILE A 213 6.10 -2.79 4.53
C ILE A 213 6.04 -1.35 4.01
N GLN A 214 5.43 -1.12 2.86
CA GLN A 214 5.31 0.22 2.30
C GLN A 214 4.48 1.13 3.20
N GLU A 215 3.30 0.69 3.62
CA GLU A 215 2.37 1.53 4.38
C GLU A 215 2.80 1.74 5.82
N MET A 216 3.12 0.67 6.54
CA MET A 216 3.38 0.73 7.97
C MET A 216 4.81 1.13 8.28
N VAL A 217 5.78 0.64 7.51
CA VAL A 217 7.20 0.86 7.81
C VAL A 217 7.77 2.03 7.02
N VAL A 218 7.55 2.09 5.71
CA VAL A 218 8.14 3.14 4.86
C VAL A 218 7.38 4.47 5.01
N LEU A 219 6.04 4.46 5.02
CA LEU A 219 5.24 5.68 5.12
C LEU A 219 4.99 6.09 6.57
N LYS A 220 4.45 5.20 7.42
CA LYS A 220 4.14 5.52 8.83
C LYS A 220 5.35 5.43 9.78
N ASN A 221 6.52 5.02 9.29
CA ASN A 221 7.76 4.91 10.09
C ASN A 221 7.58 4.03 11.35
N SER A 222 6.69 3.03 11.32
CA SER A 222 6.37 2.19 12.47
C SER A 222 7.41 1.10 12.67
N LYS A 223 8.38 1.38 13.54
CA LYS A 223 9.35 0.38 14.02
C LYS A 223 8.64 -0.77 14.74
N THR A 224 7.65 -0.46 15.57
CA THR A 224 6.89 -1.44 16.36
C THR A 224 6.20 -2.45 15.46
N PHE A 225 5.55 -2.00 14.38
CA PHE A 225 4.92 -2.91 13.42
C PHE A 225 5.91 -3.93 12.85
N LEU A 226 7.10 -3.48 12.43
CA LEU A 226 8.12 -4.36 11.85
C LEU A 226 8.56 -5.43 12.85
N ILE A 227 8.76 -5.05 14.12
CA ILE A 227 9.21 -5.97 15.17
C ILE A 227 8.10 -6.98 15.51
N THR A 228 6.86 -6.53 15.66
CA THR A 228 5.74 -7.41 16.01
C THR A 228 5.34 -8.38 14.91
N HIS A 229 5.61 -8.05 13.64
CA HIS A 229 5.28 -8.88 12.48
C HIS A 229 6.50 -9.52 11.80
N LEU A 230 7.70 -9.40 12.38
CA LEU A 230 8.96 -9.79 11.76
C LEU A 230 8.95 -11.24 11.24
N GLU A 231 8.36 -12.13 12.01
CA GLU A 231 8.28 -13.55 11.74
C GLU A 231 7.40 -13.87 10.54
N ARG A 232 6.17 -13.35 10.54
CA ARG A 232 5.25 -13.48 9.42
C ARG A 232 5.87 -12.92 8.15
N LEU A 233 6.42 -11.71 8.21
CA LEU A 233 7.12 -11.08 7.09
C LEU A 233 8.26 -11.95 6.56
N ASN A 234 9.02 -12.60 7.46
CA ASN A 234 10.10 -13.49 7.07
C ASN A 234 9.59 -14.76 6.37
N ILE A 235 8.51 -15.37 6.87
CA ILE A 235 7.89 -16.56 6.26
C ILE A 235 7.37 -16.23 4.86
N ASP A 236 6.60 -15.14 4.76
CA ASP A 236 5.99 -14.69 3.51
C ASP A 236 7.06 -14.40 2.44
N TRP A 237 8.10 -13.64 2.82
CA TRP A 237 9.20 -13.32 1.90
C TRP A 237 10.01 -14.55 1.48
N ASN A 238 10.33 -15.45 2.42
CA ASN A 238 11.10 -16.65 2.09
C ASN A 238 10.30 -17.63 1.22
N SER A 239 8.99 -17.72 1.44
CA SER A 239 8.08 -18.53 0.62
C SER A 239 8.05 -18.02 -0.81
N PHE A 240 7.85 -16.71 -1.00
CA PHE A 240 7.91 -16.09 -2.33
C PHE A 240 9.28 -16.29 -3.00
N ASN A 241 10.40 -16.04 -2.28
CA ASN A 241 11.73 -16.24 -2.85
C ASN A 241 11.98 -17.71 -3.24
N LYS A 242 11.54 -18.68 -2.43
CA LYS A 242 11.61 -20.11 -2.77
C LYS A 242 10.80 -20.41 -4.03
N ASN A 243 9.56 -19.96 -4.11
CA ASN A 243 8.67 -20.22 -5.24
C ASN A 243 9.22 -19.60 -6.53
N MET A 244 9.76 -18.38 -6.46
CA MET A 244 10.35 -17.71 -7.62
C MET A 244 11.69 -18.30 -8.08
N THR A 245 12.47 -18.94 -7.19
CA THR A 245 13.81 -19.48 -7.53
C THR A 245 13.83 -20.97 -7.80
N LYS A 246 12.95 -21.74 -7.13
CA LYS A 246 12.91 -23.21 -7.18
C LYS A 246 11.54 -23.76 -7.61
N GLY A 247 10.55 -22.91 -7.84
CA GLY A 247 9.23 -23.33 -8.31
C GLY A 247 9.25 -23.69 -9.79
N ASN A 248 8.25 -24.48 -10.20
CA ASN A 248 8.09 -24.99 -11.57
C ASN A 248 7.47 -23.96 -12.52
N TYR A 249 7.91 -22.70 -12.45
CA TYR A 249 7.34 -21.60 -13.25
C TYR A 249 8.12 -21.30 -14.54
N ASN A 250 9.26 -21.98 -14.78
CA ASN A 250 10.13 -21.75 -15.95
C ASN A 250 10.47 -20.27 -16.20
N ILE A 251 10.68 -19.51 -15.13
CA ILE A 251 11.01 -18.08 -15.23
C ILE A 251 12.47 -17.94 -15.64
N VAL A 252 12.73 -17.12 -16.66
CA VAL A 252 14.10 -16.84 -17.13
C VAL A 252 14.96 -16.32 -15.96
N LEU A 253 16.13 -16.91 -15.74
CA LEU A 253 17.04 -16.58 -14.63
C LEU A 253 17.38 -15.08 -14.54
N SER A 254 17.45 -14.39 -15.67
CA SER A 254 17.68 -12.94 -15.75
C SER A 254 16.59 -12.12 -15.06
N LYS A 255 15.35 -12.64 -15.01
CA LYS A 255 14.21 -12.03 -14.30
C LYS A 255 14.24 -12.31 -12.79
N ILE A 256 14.85 -13.42 -12.36
CA ILE A 256 14.96 -13.83 -10.93
C ILE A 256 16.11 -13.15 -10.20
N LYS A 257 17.14 -12.65 -10.91
CA LYS A 257 18.33 -12.01 -10.29
C LYS A 257 17.96 -10.90 -9.31
N VAL A 258 16.92 -10.12 -9.60
CA VAL A 258 16.46 -9.02 -8.74
C VAL A 258 15.81 -9.55 -7.45
N THR A 259 15.07 -10.66 -7.51
CA THR A 259 14.51 -11.32 -6.33
C THR A 259 15.60 -11.77 -5.36
N LYS A 260 16.73 -12.28 -5.88
CA LYS A 260 17.89 -12.64 -5.05
C LYS A 260 18.52 -11.41 -4.36
N ILE A 261 18.58 -10.27 -5.05
CA ILE A 261 19.05 -9.01 -4.45
C ILE A 261 18.12 -8.58 -3.30
N MET A 262 16.81 -8.58 -3.53
CA MET A 262 15.82 -8.28 -2.49
C MET A 262 15.97 -9.20 -1.28
N HIS A 263 16.24 -10.49 -1.51
CA HIS A 263 16.42 -11.47 -0.43
C HIS A 263 17.69 -11.20 0.38
N ASN A 264 18.79 -10.83 -0.27
CA ASN A 264 20.01 -10.41 0.44
C ASN A 264 19.79 -9.14 1.27
N ARG A 265 19.00 -8.18 0.79
CA ARG A 265 18.63 -6.98 1.56
C ARG A 265 17.78 -7.32 2.77
N TRP A 266 16.80 -8.22 2.61
CA TRP A 266 16.00 -8.71 3.74
C TRP A 266 16.88 -9.38 4.79
N ASN A 267 17.82 -10.23 4.37
CA ASN A 267 18.79 -10.85 5.29
C ASN A 267 19.67 -9.80 5.99
N ALA A 268 20.05 -8.72 5.31
CA ALA A 268 20.75 -7.61 5.96
C ALA A 268 19.89 -6.90 7.02
N VAL A 269 18.59 -6.70 6.74
CA VAL A 269 17.62 -6.19 7.72
C VAL A 269 17.54 -7.12 8.93
N LEU A 270 17.37 -8.43 8.72
CA LEU A 270 17.33 -9.42 9.80
C LEU A 270 18.62 -9.42 10.63
N LYS A 271 19.79 -9.34 9.99
CA LYS A 271 21.08 -9.26 10.71
C LYS A 271 21.17 -8.05 11.62
N ILE A 272 20.56 -6.92 11.25
CA ILE A 272 20.55 -5.71 12.10
C ILE A 272 19.56 -5.89 13.26
N ILE A 273 18.38 -6.44 12.99
CA ILE A 273 17.32 -6.60 13.98
C ILE A 273 17.67 -7.67 15.01
N LEU A 274 18.21 -8.80 14.56
CA LEU A 274 18.53 -9.96 15.39
C LEU A 274 19.97 -9.92 15.93
N ARG A 275 20.69 -8.80 15.72
CA ARG A 275 22.03 -8.62 16.29
C ARG A 275 21.90 -8.51 17.81
N LYS A 276 22.64 -9.36 18.52
CA LYS A 276 22.85 -9.24 19.96
C LYS A 276 23.97 -8.25 20.23
#